data_AF-W6M4T5-F1
#
_entry.id   AF-W6M4T5-F1
#
_cell.length_a   1.000
_cell.length_b   1.000
_cell.length_c   1.000
_cell.angle_alpha   90.00
_cell.angle_beta   90.00
_cell.angle_gamma   90.00
#
_symmetry.space_group_name_H-M   'P 1'
#
loop_
_entity.id
_entity.type
_entity.pdbx_description
1 polymer ?
#
loop_
_entity_poly.entity_id
_entity_poly.type
_entity_poly.pdbx_seq_one_letter_code
_entity_poly.pdbx_strand_id
1 'polypeptide(L)'
;MKPSWAVLVLVVGLSHLASAGAASPYETINYHVQQMIAQAVSSDSTGVQAFREQLENLPRPKAGDSAKARPLQQRGLEQLTRNALKEALATFRQAFIADPTDPEIASQLARTYLRLERFKEAERLSIYTLSLAPTHAITWLGLGEIYGQMGDASRAGGAFANAYRFASDPPQLTERLRQLATIHPTEAVRASAQQALQTIKTTITPQPSAAPVLAPKTSPATSAVPPDPTIADTAVTATHPTEPFPNNAIPLSAPSASTQEPNTANPGQRIYRQSIPRTCLIVTSRNGKTDNLGSGLLVSADGLVITNDHVIEKADNLAVKCGERESTASVRKRSKQPDLALLATSLKNGESFIFNEAYSQDLIGRDVFVIGNPYGLEGTFSTGVISGLREIDGVRYIQISAPISPGNSGGPVILQDGTVIGIAAMVLKKGQNLNFAIASSEVIVSGLFDPARMQSRPLVKEP
;
A
#
# COMPACT_ATOMS: atom_id res chain seq x y z
N MET A 1 15.52 24.77 21.96
CA MET A 1 16.31 23.59 21.55
C MET A 1 15.69 23.04 20.28
N LYS A 2 16.44 23.02 19.17
CA LYS A 2 15.98 22.53 17.87
C LYS A 2 15.76 21.00 17.95
N PRO A 3 14.63 20.43 17.50
CA PRO A 3 14.49 18.98 17.47
C PRO A 3 15.41 18.42 16.38
N SER A 4 16.23 17.43 16.73
CA SER A 4 17.19 16.83 15.80
C SER A 4 16.48 15.93 14.79
N TRP A 5 17.04 15.91 13.57
CA TRP A 5 16.63 15.15 12.39
C TRP A 5 16.39 13.65 12.62
N ALA A 6 16.92 13.07 13.71
CA ALA A 6 16.79 11.65 14.05
C ALA A 6 15.33 11.22 14.33
N VAL A 7 14.45 12.15 14.73
CA VAL A 7 13.05 11.85 15.09
C VAL A 7 12.16 11.64 13.86
N LEU A 8 12.52 12.22 12.70
CA LEU A 8 11.78 12.01 11.45
C LEU A 8 12.13 10.64 10.83
N VAL A 9 13.37 10.20 11.00
CA VAL A 9 13.91 8.95 10.44
C VAL A 9 13.36 7.70 11.14
N LEU A 10 12.81 7.76 12.36
CA LEU A 10 12.25 6.54 12.97
C LEU A 10 10.80 6.23 12.59
N VAL A 11 10.04 7.25 12.15
CA VAL A 11 8.66 7.07 11.66
C VAL A 11 8.61 6.99 10.12
N VAL A 12 9.69 7.42 9.44
CA VAL A 12 9.86 7.38 7.98
C VAL A 12 10.95 6.38 7.52
N GLY A 13 11.90 6.01 8.37
CA GLY A 13 13.06 5.21 8.02
C GLY A 13 12.89 3.73 8.32
N LEU A 14 12.10 3.07 7.48
CA LEU A 14 12.38 1.69 7.08
C LEU A 14 12.94 1.65 5.65
N SER A 15 13.25 2.78 5.03
CA SER A 15 13.54 2.89 3.60
C SER A 15 15.02 2.78 3.21
N HIS A 16 15.92 2.35 4.09
CA HIS A 16 17.33 2.17 3.73
C HIS A 16 17.77 0.73 3.98
N LEU A 17 17.38 -0.13 3.02
CA LEU A 17 18.09 -1.33 2.57
C LEU A 17 17.15 -2.09 1.61
N ALA A 18 16.94 -1.56 0.41
CA ALA A 18 16.31 -2.32 -0.66
C ALA A 18 16.87 -1.84 -2.00
N SER A 19 17.54 -2.76 -2.70
CA SER A 19 17.87 -2.62 -4.11
C SER A 19 16.61 -2.29 -4.93
N ALA A 20 16.77 -1.44 -5.94
CA ALA A 20 15.70 -0.99 -6.84
C ALA A 20 14.78 -2.15 -7.28
N GLY A 21 13.53 -2.16 -6.79
CA GLY A 21 12.50 -3.11 -7.19
C GLY A 21 11.71 -3.79 -6.06
N ALA A 22 12.10 -3.65 -4.78
CA ALA A 22 11.35 -4.22 -3.66
C ALA A 22 10.37 -3.22 -3.03
N ALA A 23 9.16 -3.69 -2.69
CA ALA A 23 8.17 -2.92 -1.94
C ALA A 23 8.77 -2.37 -0.64
N SER A 24 8.34 -1.17 -0.22
CA SER A 24 8.78 -0.59 1.05
C SER A 24 8.47 -1.56 2.20
N PRO A 25 9.29 -1.65 3.27
CA PRO A 25 8.99 -2.59 4.35
C PRO A 25 7.60 -2.39 4.96
N TYR A 26 7.09 -1.14 4.99
CA TYR A 26 5.72 -0.88 5.40
C TYR A 26 4.67 -1.47 4.44
N GLU A 27 4.89 -1.42 3.12
CA GLU A 27 3.97 -1.98 2.12
C GLU A 27 3.92 -3.49 2.22
N THR A 28 5.07 -4.14 2.40
CA THR A 28 5.16 -5.58 2.64
C THR A 28 4.41 -5.96 3.92
N ILE A 29 4.66 -5.26 5.03
CA ILE A 29 3.94 -5.47 6.30
C ILE A 29 2.43 -5.29 6.11
N ASN A 30 2.02 -4.16 5.50
CA ASN A 30 0.62 -3.86 5.28
C ASN A 30 -0.04 -4.93 4.41
N TYR A 31 0.61 -5.38 3.34
CA TYR A 31 0.12 -6.46 2.50
C TYR A 31 -0.20 -7.72 3.33
N HIS A 32 0.75 -8.21 4.14
CA HIS A 32 0.50 -9.40 4.96
C HIS A 32 -0.64 -9.17 5.97
N VAL A 33 -0.70 -7.98 6.62
CA VAL A 33 -1.80 -7.63 7.54
C VAL A 33 -3.15 -7.61 6.81
N GLN A 34 -3.25 -7.01 5.61
CA GLN A 34 -4.49 -7.01 4.83
C GLN A 34 -4.88 -8.42 4.37
N GLN A 35 -3.91 -9.26 4.00
CA GLN A 35 -4.18 -10.66 3.66
C GLN A 35 -4.69 -11.44 4.88
N MET A 36 -4.11 -11.26 6.06
CA MET A 36 -4.64 -11.85 7.29
C MET A 36 -6.07 -11.39 7.57
N ILE A 37 -6.44 -10.14 7.28
CA ILE A 37 -7.82 -9.66 7.40
C ILE A 37 -8.72 -10.35 6.38
N ALA A 38 -8.30 -10.43 5.11
CA ALA A 38 -9.07 -11.06 4.05
C ALA A 38 -9.34 -12.55 4.33
N GLN A 39 -8.31 -13.29 4.78
CA GLN A 39 -8.45 -14.69 5.17
C GLN A 39 -9.32 -14.86 6.43
N ALA A 40 -9.31 -13.89 7.35
CA ALA A 40 -10.21 -13.91 8.49
C ALA A 40 -11.67 -13.69 8.08
N VAL A 41 -11.95 -12.86 7.06
CA VAL A 41 -13.30 -12.67 6.50
C VAL A 41 -13.82 -13.95 5.86
N SER A 42 -12.96 -14.70 5.16
CA SER A 42 -13.31 -16.00 4.57
C SER A 42 -13.33 -17.17 5.57
N SER A 43 -13.09 -16.91 6.86
CA SER A 43 -12.93 -17.94 7.90
C SER A 43 -11.81 -18.95 7.62
N ASP A 44 -10.84 -18.60 6.77
CA ASP A 44 -9.67 -19.43 6.46
C ASP A 44 -8.57 -19.26 7.53
N SER A 45 -8.62 -20.11 8.54
CA SER A 45 -7.61 -20.11 9.61
C SER A 45 -6.21 -20.47 9.12
N THR A 46 -6.09 -21.30 8.08
CA THR A 46 -4.81 -21.74 7.53
C THR A 46 -4.14 -20.58 6.79
N GLY A 47 -4.90 -19.86 5.96
CA GLY A 47 -4.44 -18.65 5.30
C GLY A 47 -3.99 -17.57 6.28
N VAL A 48 -4.75 -17.36 7.37
CA VAL A 48 -4.34 -16.41 8.43
C VAL A 48 -2.99 -16.80 9.05
N GLN A 49 -2.77 -18.10 9.32
CA GLN A 49 -1.50 -18.58 9.88
C GLN A 49 -0.33 -18.42 8.90
N ALA A 50 -0.53 -18.71 7.62
CA ALA A 50 0.50 -18.57 6.60
C ALA A 50 0.98 -17.12 6.49
N PHE A 51 0.07 -16.15 6.43
CA PHE A 51 0.44 -14.73 6.37
C PHE A 51 1.00 -14.20 7.69
N ARG A 52 0.59 -14.75 8.85
CA ARG A 52 1.22 -14.46 10.14
C ARG A 52 2.69 -14.85 10.13
N GLU A 53 3.01 -16.07 9.70
CA GLU A 53 4.40 -16.57 9.66
C GLU A 53 5.26 -15.74 8.71
N GLN A 54 4.73 -15.35 7.55
CA GLN A 54 5.41 -14.43 6.64
C GLN A 54 5.71 -13.08 7.32
N LEU A 55 4.77 -12.56 8.11
CA LEU A 55 4.94 -11.32 8.86
C LEU A 55 6.00 -11.45 9.98
N GLU A 56 6.06 -12.58 10.67
CA GLU A 56 7.07 -12.87 11.70
C GLU A 56 8.50 -12.96 11.14
N ASN A 57 8.62 -13.42 9.89
CA ASN A 57 9.89 -13.59 9.20
C ASN A 57 10.43 -12.30 8.57
N LEU A 58 9.70 -11.18 8.65
CA LEU A 58 10.18 -9.91 8.14
C LEU A 58 11.33 -9.33 8.99
N PRO A 59 12.25 -8.56 8.38
CA PRO A 59 13.31 -7.88 9.11
C PRO A 59 12.74 -6.98 10.21
N ARG A 60 13.23 -7.15 11.44
CA ARG A 60 12.83 -6.33 12.58
C ARG A 60 13.69 -5.06 12.69
N PRO A 61 13.13 -3.94 13.18
CA PRO A 61 13.91 -2.75 13.45
C PRO A 61 14.93 -3.01 14.56
N LYS A 62 15.98 -2.19 14.61
CA LYS A 62 16.98 -2.25 15.68
C LYS A 62 16.31 -1.96 17.03
N ALA A 63 16.66 -2.76 18.04
CA ALA A 63 16.20 -2.57 19.40
C ALA A 63 16.56 -1.16 19.91
N GLY A 64 15.63 -0.55 20.63
CA GLY A 64 15.87 0.71 21.32
C GLY A 64 16.31 0.53 22.77
N ASP A 65 16.17 1.60 23.54
CA ASP A 65 16.53 1.67 24.96
C ASP A 65 15.28 1.50 25.83
N SER A 66 14.96 0.25 26.16
CA SER A 66 13.81 -0.10 27.01
C SER A 66 13.89 0.55 28.39
N ALA A 67 15.10 0.78 28.93
CA ALA A 67 15.26 1.42 30.24
C ALA A 67 14.85 2.91 30.21
N LYS A 68 15.06 3.60 29.08
CA LYS A 68 14.54 4.95 28.84
C LYS A 68 13.04 4.96 28.51
N ALA A 69 12.54 3.93 27.83
CA ALA A 69 11.17 3.89 27.36
C ALA A 69 10.15 3.58 28.47
N ARG A 70 10.46 2.66 29.40
CA ARG A 70 9.55 2.25 30.50
C ARG A 70 9.00 3.40 31.36
N PRO A 71 9.81 4.33 31.90
CA PRO A 71 9.27 5.42 32.72
C PRO A 71 8.36 6.36 31.90
N LEU A 72 8.64 6.54 30.61
CA LEU A 72 7.80 7.33 29.72
C LEU A 72 6.47 6.61 29.45
N GLN A 73 6.51 5.29 29.22
CA GLN A 73 5.31 4.47 29.05
C GLN A 73 4.41 4.55 30.29
N GLN A 74 4.96 4.36 31.49
CA GLN A 74 4.21 4.45 32.75
C GLN A 74 3.55 5.82 32.91
N ARG A 75 4.30 6.90 32.66
CA ARG A 75 3.76 8.26 32.70
C ARG A 75 2.63 8.49 31.68
N GLY A 76 2.77 7.92 30.48
CA GLY A 76 1.73 7.98 29.45
C GLY A 76 0.44 7.28 29.91
N LEU A 77 0.56 6.12 30.57
CA LEU A 77 -0.58 5.40 31.15
C LEU A 77 -1.25 6.19 32.28
N GLU A 78 -0.47 6.81 33.17
CA GLU A 78 -1.00 7.70 34.21
C GLU A 78 -1.72 8.93 33.64
N GLN A 79 -1.28 9.44 32.49
CA GLN A 79 -1.99 10.53 31.79
C GLN A 79 -3.30 10.05 31.17
N LEU A 80 -3.36 8.80 30.67
CA LEU A 80 -4.61 8.22 30.17
C LEU A 80 -5.65 8.03 31.28
N THR A 81 -5.25 7.65 32.50
CA THR A 81 -6.19 7.51 33.64
C THR A 81 -6.82 8.84 34.04
N ARG A 82 -6.10 9.95 33.83
CA ARG A 82 -6.59 11.33 34.02
C ARG A 82 -7.28 11.92 32.80
N ASN A 83 -7.50 11.11 31.75
CA ASN A 83 -8.07 11.52 30.47
C ASN A 83 -7.27 12.64 29.74
N ALA A 84 -5.98 12.80 30.05
CA ALA A 84 -5.10 13.80 29.45
C ALA A 84 -4.52 13.32 28.10
N LEU A 85 -5.40 13.12 27.10
CA LEU A 85 -5.07 12.45 25.83
C LEU A 85 -3.93 13.10 25.04
N LYS A 86 -3.87 14.43 24.99
CA LYS A 86 -2.82 15.17 24.26
C LYS A 86 -1.45 15.02 24.92
N GLU A 87 -1.42 14.99 26.25
CA GLU A 87 -0.19 14.78 27.01
C GLU A 87 0.27 13.33 26.89
N ALA A 88 -0.65 12.38 27.06
CA ALA A 88 -0.38 10.96 26.85
C ALA A 88 0.18 10.71 25.44
N LEU A 89 -0.40 11.33 24.41
CA LEU A 89 0.11 11.24 23.04
C LEU A 89 1.57 11.70 22.94
N ALA A 90 1.90 12.85 23.54
CA ALA A 90 3.27 13.38 23.52
C ALA A 90 4.24 12.46 24.27
N THR A 91 3.84 11.92 25.42
CA THR A 91 4.66 11.03 26.24
C THR A 91 4.87 9.68 25.55
N PHE A 92 3.83 9.06 25.00
CA PHE A 92 3.96 7.80 24.27
C PHE A 92 4.80 7.94 23.00
N ARG A 93 4.78 9.10 22.33
CA ARG A 93 5.71 9.37 21.23
C ARG A 93 7.16 9.36 21.69
N GLN A 94 7.46 9.93 22.86
CA GLN A 94 8.81 9.88 23.43
C GLN A 94 9.19 8.45 23.82
N ALA A 95 8.27 7.70 24.42
CA ALA A 95 8.48 6.28 24.75
C ALA A 95 8.79 5.45 23.49
N PHE A 96 8.04 5.67 22.41
CA PHE A 96 8.23 5.00 21.12
C PHE A 96 9.56 5.38 20.45
N ILE A 97 10.01 6.64 20.58
CA ILE A 97 11.32 7.06 20.08
C ILE A 97 12.44 6.39 20.89
N ALA A 98 12.25 6.20 22.20
CA ALA A 98 13.21 5.54 23.05
C ALA A 98 13.31 4.04 22.75
N ASP A 99 12.18 3.35 22.59
CA ASP A 99 12.11 1.95 22.18
C ASP A 99 11.00 1.70 21.15
N PRO A 100 11.33 1.71 19.84
CA PRO A 100 10.35 1.47 18.79
C PRO A 100 10.01 -0.02 18.64
N THR A 101 10.78 -0.92 19.27
CA THR A 101 10.59 -2.37 19.14
C THR A 101 9.63 -2.95 20.17
N ASP A 102 9.17 -2.12 21.12
CA ASP A 102 8.16 -2.50 22.10
C ASP A 102 6.75 -2.43 21.48
N PRO A 103 6.07 -3.57 21.26
CA PRO A 103 4.74 -3.61 20.66
C PRO A 103 3.67 -3.00 21.57
N GLU A 104 3.86 -3.00 22.89
CA GLU A 104 2.87 -2.45 23.83
C GLU A 104 2.91 -0.92 23.80
N ILE A 105 4.11 -0.32 23.74
CA ILE A 105 4.25 1.14 23.54
C ILE A 105 3.61 1.56 22.20
N ALA A 106 3.89 0.82 21.12
CA ALA A 106 3.33 1.09 19.81
C ALA A 106 1.79 0.96 19.81
N SER A 107 1.25 -0.09 20.44
CA SER A 107 -0.20 -0.30 20.59
C SER A 107 -0.87 0.80 21.42
N GLN A 108 -0.26 1.23 22.53
CA GLN A 108 -0.77 2.32 23.37
C GLN A 108 -0.80 3.65 22.63
N LEU A 109 0.26 3.94 21.86
CA LEU A 109 0.30 5.12 21.00
C LEU A 109 -0.76 5.05 19.90
N ALA A 110 -0.96 3.89 19.27
CA ALA A 110 -1.99 3.69 18.24
C ALA A 110 -3.41 3.89 18.79
N ARG A 111 -3.72 3.33 19.97
CA ARG A 111 -4.98 3.55 20.68
C ARG A 111 -5.17 5.01 21.08
N THR A 112 -4.10 5.70 21.44
CA THR A 112 -4.16 7.14 21.74
C THR A 112 -4.50 7.97 20.50
N TYR A 113 -3.96 7.61 19.33
CA TYR A 113 -4.38 8.22 18.06
C TYR A 113 -5.84 7.94 17.74
N LEU A 114 -6.31 6.69 17.92
CA LEU A 114 -7.71 6.33 17.71
C LEU A 114 -8.65 7.16 18.59
N ARG A 115 -8.35 7.31 19.88
CA ARG A 115 -9.14 8.14 20.82
C ARG A 115 -9.13 9.64 20.49
N LEU A 116 -8.17 10.09 19.67
CA LEU A 116 -8.08 11.45 19.15
C LEU A 116 -8.62 11.57 17.72
N GLU A 117 -9.30 10.53 17.21
CA GLU A 117 -9.87 10.45 15.86
C GLU A 117 -8.84 10.63 14.73
N ARG A 118 -7.57 10.31 15.02
CA ARG A 118 -6.45 10.34 14.07
C ARG A 118 -6.27 8.98 13.41
N PHE A 119 -7.27 8.58 12.62
CA PHE A 119 -7.42 7.21 12.11
C PHE A 119 -6.24 6.73 11.25
N LYS A 120 -5.67 7.60 10.42
CA LYS A 120 -4.54 7.25 9.55
C LYS A 120 -3.28 6.92 10.35
N GLU A 121 -2.98 7.73 11.36
CA GLU A 121 -1.84 7.49 12.25
C GLU A 121 -2.06 6.27 13.14
N ALA A 122 -3.31 6.06 13.59
CA ALA A 122 -3.69 4.87 14.35
C ALA A 122 -3.54 3.59 13.51
N GLU A 123 -4.03 3.57 12.27
CA GLU A 123 -3.92 2.45 11.33
C GLU A 123 -2.45 2.10 11.07
N ARG A 124 -1.65 3.08 10.64
CA ARG A 124 -0.23 2.87 10.29
C ARG A 124 0.56 2.29 11.46
N LEU A 125 0.32 2.82 12.66
CA LEU A 125 1.02 2.35 13.85
C LEU A 125 0.49 1.00 14.35
N SER A 126 -0.78 0.68 14.12
CA SER A 126 -1.34 -0.64 14.43
C SER A 126 -0.75 -1.71 13.50
N ILE A 127 -0.65 -1.42 12.20
CA ILE A 127 0.03 -2.27 11.22
C ILE A 127 1.51 -2.47 11.60
N TYR A 128 2.20 -1.40 11.99
CA TYR A 128 3.58 -1.50 12.51
C TYR A 128 3.66 -2.39 13.75
N THR A 129 2.75 -2.20 14.71
CA THR A 129 2.69 -3.02 15.93
C THR A 129 2.51 -4.51 15.58
N LEU A 130 1.68 -4.82 14.58
CA LEU A 130 1.48 -6.20 14.12
C LEU A 130 2.70 -6.77 13.42
N SER A 131 3.58 -5.96 12.83
CA SER A 131 4.88 -6.46 12.34
C SER A 131 5.80 -6.93 13.46
N LEU A 132 5.67 -6.34 14.65
CA LEU A 132 6.45 -6.72 15.84
C LEU A 132 5.80 -7.89 16.57
N ALA A 133 4.47 -7.88 16.66
CA ALA A 133 3.66 -8.88 17.36
C ALA A 133 2.38 -9.20 16.55
N PRO A 134 2.45 -10.11 15.55
CA PRO A 134 1.32 -10.48 14.69
C PRO A 134 0.11 -11.05 15.44
N THR A 135 0.33 -11.60 16.62
CA THR A 135 -0.69 -12.18 17.50
C THR A 135 -1.22 -11.18 18.54
N HIS A 136 -0.89 -9.90 18.44
CA HIS A 136 -1.31 -8.90 19.43
C HIS A 136 -2.80 -8.56 19.31
N ALA A 137 -3.64 -9.30 20.04
CA ALA A 137 -5.11 -9.24 19.97
C ALA A 137 -5.69 -7.83 20.19
N ILE A 138 -5.12 -7.04 21.11
CA ILE A 138 -5.57 -5.68 21.39
C ILE A 138 -5.36 -4.76 20.17
N THR A 139 -4.28 -4.96 19.41
CA THR A 139 -4.03 -4.18 18.19
C THR A 139 -4.99 -4.57 17.07
N TRP A 140 -5.31 -5.87 16.93
CA TRP A 140 -6.36 -6.31 16.00
C TRP A 140 -7.74 -5.75 16.35
N LEU A 141 -8.09 -5.73 17.63
CA LEU A 141 -9.31 -5.09 18.12
C LEU A 141 -9.33 -3.60 17.74
N GLY A 142 -8.22 -2.90 17.97
CA GLY A 142 -8.05 -1.50 17.58
C GLY A 142 -8.20 -1.27 16.08
N LEU A 143 -7.62 -2.13 15.22
CA LEU A 143 -7.82 -2.07 13.76
C LEU A 143 -9.28 -2.28 13.37
N GLY A 144 -9.99 -3.17 14.05
CA GLY A 144 -11.43 -3.36 13.84
C GLY A 144 -12.22 -2.08 14.11
N GLU A 145 -11.93 -1.40 15.22
CA GLU A 145 -12.53 -0.09 15.55
C GLU A 145 -12.14 0.98 14.51
N ILE A 146 -10.87 1.07 14.11
CA ILE A 146 -10.38 2.03 13.11
C ILE A 146 -11.11 1.85 11.77
N TYR A 147 -11.15 0.63 11.23
CA TYR A 147 -11.82 0.37 9.95
C TYR A 147 -13.32 0.60 10.02
N GLY A 148 -13.96 0.20 11.12
CA GLY A 148 -15.39 0.45 11.29
C GLY A 148 -15.70 1.94 11.40
N GLN A 149 -14.86 2.73 12.08
CA GLN A 149 -15.00 4.19 12.12
C GLN A 149 -14.75 4.86 10.76
N MET A 150 -13.93 4.24 9.90
CA MET A 150 -13.73 4.65 8.51
C MET A 150 -14.84 4.15 7.55
N GLY A 151 -15.82 3.38 8.04
CA GLY A 151 -16.93 2.84 7.24
C GLY A 151 -16.61 1.56 6.47
N ASP A 152 -15.46 0.92 6.73
CA ASP A 152 -15.05 -0.32 6.08
C ASP A 152 -15.43 -1.54 6.93
N ALA A 153 -16.69 -1.95 6.82
CA ALA A 153 -17.25 -3.03 7.64
C ALA A 153 -16.57 -4.39 7.39
N SER A 154 -16.09 -4.64 6.16
CA SER A 154 -15.43 -5.89 5.79
C SER A 154 -14.08 -6.03 6.49
N ARG A 155 -13.21 -5.01 6.35
CA ARG A 155 -11.91 -5.01 7.04
C ARG A 155 -12.06 -4.97 8.56
N ALA A 156 -13.07 -4.25 9.06
CA ALA A 156 -13.38 -4.23 10.48
C ALA A 156 -13.75 -5.62 11.00
N GLY A 157 -14.61 -6.35 10.29
CA GLY A 157 -15.02 -7.72 10.64
C GLY A 157 -13.85 -8.69 10.66
N GLY A 158 -13.00 -8.68 9.63
CA GLY A 158 -11.80 -9.51 9.57
C GLY A 158 -10.79 -9.20 10.69
N ALA A 159 -10.61 -7.92 11.03
CA ALA A 159 -9.75 -7.50 12.13
C ALA A 159 -10.31 -7.95 13.50
N PHE A 160 -11.62 -7.83 13.75
CA PHE A 160 -12.25 -8.36 14.96
C PHE A 160 -12.15 -9.88 15.05
N ALA A 161 -12.29 -10.60 13.93
CA ALA A 161 -12.09 -12.05 13.89
C ALA A 161 -10.64 -12.43 14.23
N ASN A 162 -9.65 -11.70 13.73
CA ASN A 162 -8.24 -11.88 14.12
C ASN A 162 -8.01 -11.54 15.60
N ALA A 163 -8.65 -10.49 16.13
CA ALA A 163 -8.57 -10.16 17.55
C ALA A 163 -9.02 -11.35 18.40
N TYR A 164 -10.15 -11.98 18.04
CA TYR A 164 -10.65 -13.17 18.71
C TYR A 164 -9.72 -14.37 18.60
N ARG A 165 -9.23 -14.62 17.38
CA ARG A 165 -8.31 -15.73 17.09
C ARG A 165 -7.05 -15.69 17.95
N PHE A 166 -6.51 -14.51 18.23
CA PHE A 166 -5.27 -14.35 18.98
C PHE A 166 -5.49 -13.94 20.45
N ALA A 167 -6.72 -13.96 20.94
CA ALA A 167 -7.04 -13.55 22.30
C ALA A 167 -6.44 -14.53 23.32
N SER A 168 -5.67 -14.00 24.28
CA SER A 168 -5.23 -14.78 25.45
C SER A 168 -6.40 -15.09 26.41
N ASP A 169 -7.43 -14.24 26.41
CA ASP A 169 -8.69 -14.42 27.16
C ASP A 169 -9.90 -14.23 26.21
N PRO A 170 -10.33 -15.29 25.52
CA PRO A 170 -11.48 -15.23 24.61
C PRO A 170 -12.79 -14.80 25.28
N PRO A 171 -13.15 -15.23 26.51
CA PRO A 171 -14.32 -14.72 27.22
C PRO A 171 -14.31 -13.20 27.40
N GLN A 172 -13.21 -12.63 27.89
CA GLN A 172 -13.08 -11.17 28.08
C GLN A 172 -13.22 -10.42 26.75
N LEU A 173 -12.57 -10.91 25.69
CA LEU A 173 -12.66 -10.28 24.39
C LEU A 173 -14.06 -10.41 23.77
N THR A 174 -14.74 -11.54 23.97
CA THR A 174 -16.14 -11.71 23.54
C THR A 174 -17.02 -10.66 24.18
N GLU A 175 -16.84 -10.41 25.49
CA GLU A 175 -17.58 -9.35 26.17
C GLU A 175 -17.25 -7.96 25.62
N ARG A 176 -15.97 -7.71 25.32
CA ARG A 176 -15.56 -6.45 24.68
C ARG A 176 -16.22 -6.25 23.31
N LEU A 177 -16.31 -7.30 22.49
CA LEU A 177 -17.02 -7.27 21.20
C LEU A 177 -18.53 -7.06 21.40
N ARG A 178 -19.16 -7.63 22.45
CA ARG A 178 -20.57 -7.36 22.77
C ARG A 178 -20.81 -5.91 23.14
N GLN A 179 -19.91 -5.30 23.90
CA GLN A 179 -19.97 -3.87 24.20
C GLN A 179 -19.86 -3.04 22.92
N LEU A 180 -18.88 -3.32 22.06
CA LEU A 180 -18.77 -2.63 20.76
C LEU A 180 -20.02 -2.80 19.89
N ALA A 181 -20.61 -4.00 19.86
CA ALA A 181 -21.82 -4.33 19.13
C ALA A 181 -23.08 -3.59 19.61
N THR A 182 -23.11 -3.14 20.87
CA THR A 182 -24.30 -2.57 21.52
C THR A 182 -24.23 -1.06 21.66
N ILE A 183 -23.11 -0.52 22.16
CA ILE A 183 -23.02 0.88 22.61
C ILE A 183 -22.08 1.76 21.78
N HIS A 184 -21.37 1.20 20.78
CA HIS A 184 -20.44 2.02 19.98
C HIS A 184 -21.20 3.02 19.09
N PRO A 185 -20.77 4.30 19.00
CA PRO A 185 -21.51 5.35 18.27
C PRO A 185 -21.60 5.09 16.76
N THR A 186 -20.56 4.51 16.16
CA THR A 186 -20.54 4.19 14.72
C THR A 186 -21.26 2.89 14.41
N GLU A 187 -22.26 2.93 13.52
CA GLU A 187 -23.02 1.76 13.07
C GLU A 187 -22.16 0.67 12.43
N ALA A 188 -21.21 1.05 11.57
CA ALA A 188 -20.32 0.09 10.93
C ALA A 188 -19.48 -0.71 11.96
N VAL A 189 -19.01 -0.07 13.05
CA VAL A 189 -18.32 -0.79 14.14
C VAL A 189 -19.28 -1.75 14.84
N ARG A 190 -20.51 -1.32 15.14
CA ARG A 190 -21.52 -2.19 15.77
C ARG A 190 -21.81 -3.41 14.89
N ALA A 191 -22.08 -3.20 13.61
CA ALA A 191 -22.38 -4.25 12.65
C ALA A 191 -21.22 -5.26 12.50
N SER A 192 -19.99 -4.77 12.34
CA SER A 192 -18.81 -5.64 12.22
C SER A 192 -18.51 -6.42 13.49
N ALA A 193 -18.70 -5.83 14.67
CA ALA A 193 -18.55 -6.54 15.95
C ALA A 193 -19.63 -7.62 16.13
N GLN A 194 -20.87 -7.34 15.73
CA GLN A 194 -21.96 -8.33 15.71
C GLN A 194 -21.65 -9.49 14.76
N GLN A 195 -21.15 -9.19 13.56
CA GLN A 195 -20.74 -10.21 12.59
C GLN A 195 -19.64 -11.11 13.15
N ALA A 196 -18.60 -10.53 13.76
CA ALA A 196 -17.53 -11.30 14.39
C ALA A 196 -18.08 -12.24 15.50
N LEU A 197 -19.00 -11.76 16.33
CA LEU A 197 -19.67 -12.58 17.36
C LEU A 197 -20.50 -13.73 16.78
N GLN A 198 -21.13 -13.54 15.61
CA GLN A 198 -21.86 -14.62 14.93
C GLN A 198 -20.91 -15.69 14.42
N THR A 199 -19.81 -15.29 13.77
CA THR A 199 -18.78 -16.21 13.27
C THR A 199 -18.19 -17.06 14.41
N ILE A 200 -17.93 -16.45 15.57
CA ILE A 200 -17.44 -17.15 16.77
C ILE A 200 -18.44 -18.22 17.24
N LYS A 201 -19.74 -17.90 17.31
CA LYS A 201 -20.78 -18.85 17.72
C LYS A 201 -20.87 -20.05 16.78
N THR A 202 -20.78 -19.82 15.46
CA THR A 202 -20.81 -20.90 14.46
C THR A 202 -19.58 -21.82 14.52
N THR A 203 -18.43 -21.34 15.01
CA THR A 203 -17.23 -22.19 15.21
C THR A 203 -17.31 -23.05 16.47
N ILE A 204 -18.12 -22.66 17.47
CA ILE A 204 -18.25 -23.36 18.77
C ILE A 204 -19.43 -24.35 18.77
N THR A 205 -20.41 -24.18 17.89
CA THR A 205 -21.54 -25.10 17.76
C THR A 205 -21.22 -26.11 16.66
N PRO A 206 -21.12 -27.44 16.92
CA PRO A 206 -20.95 -28.39 15.83
C PRO A 206 -22.19 -28.29 14.93
N GLN A 207 -21.96 -27.94 13.67
CA GLN A 207 -22.97 -28.06 12.62
C GLN A 207 -23.47 -29.53 12.65
N PRO A 208 -24.78 -29.80 12.63
CA PRO A 208 -25.27 -31.17 12.55
C PRO A 208 -24.65 -31.82 11.32
N SER A 209 -23.88 -32.88 11.55
CA SER A 209 -23.28 -33.70 10.51
C SER A 209 -24.35 -34.03 9.47
N ALA A 210 -24.14 -33.58 8.23
CA ALA A 210 -24.93 -34.06 7.12
C ALA A 210 -24.79 -35.60 7.10
N ALA A 211 -25.91 -36.28 7.30
CA ALA A 211 -25.98 -37.73 7.35
C ALA A 211 -25.30 -38.35 6.11
N PRO A 212 -24.61 -39.49 6.27
CA PRO A 212 -23.88 -40.11 5.19
C PRO A 212 -24.87 -40.58 4.12
N VAL A 213 -24.71 -40.07 2.89
CA VAL A 213 -25.42 -40.60 1.73
C VAL A 213 -24.91 -42.04 1.51
N LEU A 214 -25.82 -42.98 1.71
CA LEU A 214 -25.64 -44.41 1.48
C LEU A 214 -25.21 -44.69 0.03
N ALA A 215 -24.07 -45.35 -0.14
CA ALA A 215 -23.67 -45.96 -1.40
C ALA A 215 -24.51 -47.22 -1.67
N PRO A 216 -25.02 -47.45 -2.90
CA PRO A 216 -25.55 -48.75 -3.30
C PRO A 216 -24.41 -49.71 -3.69
N LYS A 217 -24.52 -50.96 -3.21
CA LYS A 217 -23.62 -52.09 -3.45
C LYS A 217 -23.78 -52.71 -4.86
N THR A 218 -22.62 -53.03 -5.46
CA THR A 218 -22.22 -54.14 -6.39
C THR A 218 -23.31 -55.08 -6.95
N SER A 219 -23.31 -55.53 -8.23
CA SER A 219 -22.33 -56.35 -8.99
C SER A 219 -22.92 -56.71 -10.40
N PRO A 220 -22.30 -57.48 -11.35
CA PRO A 220 -21.09 -58.32 -11.26
C PRO A 220 -20.05 -58.28 -12.43
N ALA A 221 -18.82 -58.65 -12.07
CA ALA A 221 -17.79 -59.49 -12.72
C ALA A 221 -17.64 -59.58 -14.26
N THR A 222 -16.39 -59.49 -14.75
CA THR A 222 -15.63 -60.67 -15.23
C THR A 222 -14.11 -60.40 -15.36
N SER A 223 -13.33 -61.39 -14.88
CA SER A 223 -11.99 -61.86 -15.32
C SER A 223 -10.78 -60.91 -15.34
N ALA A 224 -9.55 -61.32 -15.02
CA ALA A 224 -9.01 -62.52 -14.40
C ALA A 224 -7.50 -62.25 -14.19
N VAL A 225 -6.96 -62.55 -13.00
CA VAL A 225 -5.54 -62.85 -12.80
C VAL A 225 -5.46 -63.94 -11.72
N PRO A 226 -4.74 -65.04 -11.99
CA PRO A 226 -3.93 -65.68 -10.94
C PRO A 226 -2.55 -66.15 -11.50
N PRO A 227 -1.67 -66.80 -10.72
CA PRO A 227 -0.87 -66.25 -9.61
C PRO A 227 0.66 -66.54 -9.75
N ASP A 228 1.44 -66.10 -8.75
CA ASP A 228 2.85 -66.42 -8.36
C ASP A 228 3.34 -67.89 -8.59
N PRO A 229 4.66 -68.30 -8.47
CA PRO A 229 5.75 -67.72 -7.65
C PRO A 229 7.24 -67.79 -8.17
N THR A 230 8.13 -67.07 -7.47
CA THR A 230 9.54 -67.33 -7.01
C THR A 230 10.30 -68.59 -7.51
N ILE A 231 11.62 -68.68 -7.80
CA ILE A 231 12.92 -68.28 -7.17
C ILE A 231 14.01 -68.41 -8.29
N ALA A 232 15.06 -67.57 -8.42
CA ALA A 232 16.37 -67.85 -7.81
C ALA A 232 17.42 -66.74 -7.94
N ASP A 233 18.19 -66.66 -6.85
CA ASP A 233 19.41 -65.91 -6.59
C ASP A 233 20.43 -65.87 -7.72
N THR A 234 21.06 -64.70 -7.90
CA THR A 234 22.50 -64.57 -7.64
C THR A 234 22.90 -63.09 -7.50
N ALA A 235 23.51 -62.77 -6.37
CA ALA A 235 24.22 -61.52 -6.13
C ALA A 235 25.46 -61.41 -7.01
N VAL A 236 25.82 -60.20 -7.48
CA VAL A 236 27.21 -59.65 -7.46
C VAL A 236 27.16 -58.11 -7.60
N THR A 237 27.99 -57.50 -6.75
CA THR A 237 28.34 -56.10 -6.49
C THR A 237 29.14 -55.38 -7.60
N ALA A 238 29.30 -54.06 -7.41
CA ALA A 238 30.41 -53.17 -7.83
C ALA A 238 30.13 -52.31 -9.09
N THR A 239 30.64 -51.08 -9.33
CA THR A 239 31.39 -50.01 -8.61
C THR A 239 31.48 -48.84 -9.61
N HIS A 240 31.64 -47.59 -9.15
CA HIS A 240 31.94 -46.41 -9.99
C HIS A 240 33.20 -46.56 -10.87
N PRO A 241 33.22 -45.88 -12.04
CA PRO A 241 34.44 -45.25 -12.53
C PRO A 241 34.27 -43.75 -12.83
N THR A 242 35.15 -42.94 -12.25
CA THR A 242 35.60 -41.62 -12.69
C THR A 242 36.62 -41.77 -13.82
N GLU A 243 36.53 -40.97 -14.90
CA GLU A 243 37.66 -40.58 -15.78
C GLU A 243 37.29 -39.39 -16.73
N PRO A 244 38.28 -38.65 -17.28
CA PRO A 244 38.25 -37.19 -17.42
C PRO A 244 37.97 -36.67 -18.85
N PHE A 245 37.46 -35.44 -18.96
CA PHE A 245 37.34 -34.74 -20.25
C PHE A 245 38.63 -33.99 -20.60
N PRO A 246 39.08 -34.03 -21.88
CA PRO A 246 40.38 -33.51 -22.29
C PRO A 246 40.40 -31.98 -22.40
N ASN A 247 41.55 -31.45 -22.00
CA ASN A 247 41.96 -30.05 -22.08
C ASN A 247 42.61 -29.80 -23.45
N ASN A 248 42.13 -28.82 -24.22
CA ASN A 248 42.94 -28.15 -25.24
C ASN A 248 42.43 -26.72 -25.45
N ALA A 249 43.38 -25.79 -25.50
CA ALA A 249 43.19 -24.37 -25.26
C ALA A 249 43.37 -23.50 -26.54
N ILE A 250 42.61 -22.40 -26.61
CA ILE A 250 42.92 -21.05 -27.21
C ILE A 250 42.78 -20.88 -28.76
N PRO A 251 42.36 -19.71 -29.31
CA PRO A 251 42.18 -18.37 -28.70
C PRO A 251 40.79 -17.70 -28.83
N LEU A 252 40.56 -16.77 -27.90
CA LEU A 252 39.64 -15.64 -28.04
C LEU A 252 40.04 -14.77 -29.25
N SER A 253 39.10 -14.51 -30.14
CA SER A 253 39.10 -13.33 -31.00
C SER A 253 37.65 -12.91 -31.21
N ALA A 254 37.25 -11.86 -30.49
CA ALA A 254 35.94 -11.24 -30.61
C ALA A 254 35.90 -10.33 -31.84
N PRO A 255 34.89 -10.43 -32.71
CA PRO A 255 34.48 -9.31 -33.54
C PRO A 255 33.57 -8.39 -32.71
N SER A 256 34.02 -7.16 -32.51
CA SER A 256 33.22 -6.06 -31.99
C SER A 256 31.98 -5.84 -32.86
N ALA A 257 30.78 -5.94 -32.28
CA ALA A 257 29.56 -5.42 -32.90
C ALA A 257 28.46 -5.11 -31.86
N SER A 258 28.26 -3.81 -31.65
CA SER A 258 27.10 -3.09 -31.10
C SER A 258 26.29 -3.69 -29.94
N THR A 259 26.40 -3.04 -28.77
CA THR A 259 25.42 -3.07 -27.68
C THR A 259 24.08 -2.50 -28.14
N GLN A 260 23.15 -3.36 -28.54
CA GLN A 260 21.71 -3.08 -28.45
C GLN A 260 21.17 -3.85 -27.25
N GLU A 261 20.71 -3.12 -26.22
CA GLU A 261 19.98 -3.73 -25.11
C GLU A 261 18.73 -4.46 -25.65
N PRO A 262 18.43 -5.68 -25.18
CA PRO A 262 17.28 -6.43 -25.66
C PRO A 262 15.98 -5.71 -25.29
N ASN A 263 15.22 -5.35 -26.32
CA ASN A 263 13.92 -4.70 -26.26
C ASN A 263 12.82 -5.70 -25.81
N THR A 264 12.91 -6.20 -24.58
CA THR A 264 11.95 -7.13 -23.94
C THR A 264 11.40 -6.60 -22.62
N ALA A 265 11.53 -5.31 -22.34
CA ALA A 265 11.05 -4.71 -21.11
C ALA A 265 9.50 -4.62 -21.11
N ASN A 266 8.87 -5.25 -20.10
CA ASN A 266 7.44 -5.11 -19.79
C ASN A 266 7.01 -3.63 -19.94
N PRO A 267 5.93 -3.30 -20.68
CA PRO A 267 5.47 -1.93 -20.88
C PRO A 267 5.37 -1.13 -19.59
N GLY A 268 4.86 -1.74 -18.51
CA GLY A 268 4.77 -1.08 -17.21
C GLY A 268 6.13 -0.72 -16.63
N GLN A 269 7.14 -1.60 -16.75
CA GLN A 269 8.50 -1.33 -16.26
C GLN A 269 9.19 -0.21 -17.04
N ARG A 270 8.96 -0.13 -18.35
CA ARG A 270 9.42 0.99 -19.19
C ARG A 270 8.80 2.30 -18.74
N ILE A 271 7.47 2.33 -18.64
CA ILE A 271 6.72 3.52 -18.21
C ILE A 271 7.19 3.97 -16.83
N TYR A 272 7.32 3.03 -15.88
CA TYR A 272 7.84 3.32 -14.54
C TYR A 272 9.20 4.02 -14.58
N ARG A 273 10.22 3.39 -15.19
CA ARG A 273 11.59 3.93 -15.23
C ARG A 273 11.67 5.31 -15.87
N GLN A 274 10.90 5.53 -16.94
CA GLN A 274 10.92 6.79 -17.68
C GLN A 274 10.15 7.92 -16.98
N SER A 275 9.15 7.56 -16.18
CA SER A 275 8.19 8.54 -15.63
C SER A 275 8.51 8.93 -14.19
N ILE A 276 9.23 8.09 -13.43
CA ILE A 276 9.58 8.37 -12.03
C ILE A 276 10.37 9.68 -11.84
N PRO A 277 11.42 9.99 -12.63
CA PRO A 277 12.18 11.25 -12.46
C PRO A 277 11.38 12.53 -12.72
N ARG A 278 10.20 12.39 -13.36
CA ARG A 278 9.30 13.47 -13.76
C ARG A 278 8.05 13.52 -12.88
N THR A 279 7.77 12.46 -12.11
CA THR A 279 6.70 12.42 -11.12
C THR A 279 7.22 13.00 -9.81
N CYS A 280 6.43 13.86 -9.19
CA CYS A 280 6.88 14.68 -8.08
C CYS A 280 6.10 14.38 -6.81
N LEU A 281 6.77 14.24 -5.67
CA LEU A 281 6.18 14.32 -4.34
C LEU A 281 5.94 15.78 -3.99
N ILE A 282 4.71 16.10 -3.57
CA ILE A 282 4.34 17.42 -3.04
C ILE A 282 4.22 17.29 -1.53
N VAL A 283 5.01 18.08 -0.82
CA VAL A 283 4.97 18.19 0.64
C VAL A 283 4.44 19.55 1.02
N THR A 284 3.34 19.57 1.77
CA THR A 284 2.77 20.81 2.28
C THR A 284 3.03 20.93 3.77
N SER A 285 3.26 22.16 4.24
CA SER A 285 3.39 22.44 5.66
C SER A 285 2.46 23.57 6.08
N ARG A 286 1.85 23.42 7.25
CA ARG A 286 1.03 24.44 7.92
C ARG A 286 1.53 24.63 9.35
N ASN A 287 1.69 25.88 9.79
CA ASN A 287 2.23 26.23 11.11
C ASN A 287 3.58 25.55 11.41
N GLY A 288 4.45 25.43 10.40
CA GLY A 288 5.77 24.81 10.53
C GLY A 288 5.77 23.29 10.71
N LYS A 289 4.64 22.61 10.47
CA LYS A 289 4.51 21.14 10.50
C LYS A 289 3.99 20.63 9.16
N THR A 290 4.45 19.47 8.72
CA THR A 290 3.87 18.78 7.56
C THR A 290 2.38 18.58 7.76
N ASP A 291 1.58 19.01 6.79
CA ASP A 291 0.11 19.04 6.84
C ASP A 291 -0.50 17.99 5.91
N ASN A 292 -0.03 17.96 4.66
CA ASN A 292 -0.54 17.06 3.62
C ASN A 292 0.58 16.63 2.64
N LEU A 293 0.39 15.47 2.02
CA LEU A 293 1.25 14.91 0.98
C LEU A 293 0.42 14.60 -0.27
N GLY A 294 0.98 14.88 -1.43
CA GLY A 294 0.35 14.61 -2.72
C GLY A 294 1.39 14.29 -3.79
N SER A 295 0.90 14.13 -5.01
CA SER A 295 1.73 13.95 -6.18
C SER A 295 1.61 15.13 -7.12
N GLY A 296 2.58 15.25 -8.00
CA GLY A 296 2.60 16.21 -9.08
C GLY A 296 3.33 15.63 -10.27
N LEU A 297 3.32 16.36 -11.36
CA LEU A 297 4.02 16.01 -12.58
C LEU A 297 4.79 17.23 -13.11
N LEU A 298 6.07 17.03 -13.43
CA LEU A 298 6.92 18.04 -14.04
C LEU A 298 6.51 18.24 -15.50
N VAL A 299 6.09 19.46 -15.84
CA VAL A 299 5.50 19.79 -17.15
C VAL A 299 6.34 20.77 -17.97
N SER A 300 7.48 21.24 -17.47
CA SER A 300 8.39 22.10 -18.24
C SER A 300 9.83 22.01 -17.77
N ALA A 301 10.77 22.28 -18.68
CA ALA A 301 12.20 22.25 -18.38
C ALA A 301 12.66 23.37 -17.41
N ASP A 302 11.89 24.44 -17.26
CA ASP A 302 12.17 25.52 -16.32
C ASP A 302 11.56 25.30 -14.92
N GLY A 303 10.98 24.12 -14.66
CA GLY A 303 10.61 23.69 -13.31
C GLY A 303 9.15 23.93 -12.93
N LEU A 304 8.22 24.01 -13.90
CA LEU A 304 6.79 24.02 -13.58
C LEU A 304 6.25 22.62 -13.30
N VAL A 305 5.43 22.52 -12.24
CA VAL A 305 4.83 21.27 -11.78
C VAL A 305 3.33 21.44 -11.66
N ILE A 306 2.55 20.48 -12.16
CA ILE A 306 1.10 20.42 -11.96
C ILE A 306 0.77 19.47 -10.82
N THR A 307 -0.25 19.81 -10.04
CA THR A 307 -0.84 18.96 -8.98
C THR A 307 -2.34 19.31 -8.84
N ASN A 308 -3.05 18.70 -7.89
CA ASN A 308 -4.41 19.12 -7.57
C ASN A 308 -4.45 20.34 -6.66
N ASP A 309 -5.51 21.14 -6.75
CA ASP A 309 -5.72 22.32 -5.90
C ASP A 309 -5.90 21.91 -4.43
N HIS A 310 -6.67 20.86 -4.17
CA HIS A 310 -6.92 20.36 -2.81
C HIS A 310 -5.66 19.86 -2.11
N VAL A 311 -4.63 19.44 -2.86
CA VAL A 311 -3.35 18.99 -2.26
C VAL A 311 -2.67 20.16 -1.54
N ILE A 312 -2.76 21.36 -2.13
CA ILE A 312 -2.04 22.55 -1.67
C ILE A 312 -2.93 23.59 -0.97
N GLU A 313 -4.23 23.33 -0.86
CA GLU A 313 -5.23 24.37 -0.58
C GLU A 313 -4.92 25.21 0.66
N LYS A 314 -4.42 24.54 1.70
CA LYS A 314 -4.22 25.09 3.04
C LYS A 314 -2.75 25.13 3.47
N ALA A 315 -1.84 25.06 2.50
CA ALA A 315 -0.41 25.05 2.74
C ALA A 315 0.12 26.47 2.98
N ASP A 316 0.91 26.65 4.04
CA ASP A 316 1.70 27.88 4.23
C ASP A 316 3.00 27.80 3.41
N ASN A 317 3.57 26.59 3.31
CA ASN A 317 4.80 26.32 2.57
C ASN A 317 4.67 25.04 1.76
N LEU A 318 5.34 25.01 0.61
CA LEU A 318 5.38 23.89 -0.32
C LEU A 318 6.82 23.48 -0.59
N ALA A 319 7.07 22.17 -0.54
CA ALA A 319 8.28 21.56 -1.07
C ALA A 319 7.89 20.51 -2.12
N VAL A 320 8.71 20.39 -3.15
CA VAL A 320 8.50 19.51 -4.29
C VAL A 320 9.76 18.72 -4.53
N LYS A 321 9.61 17.40 -4.68
CA LYS A 321 10.69 16.49 -5.00
C LYS A 321 10.34 15.69 -6.25
N CYS A 322 11.15 15.74 -7.30
CA CYS A 322 10.96 14.94 -8.51
C CYS A 322 12.23 14.10 -8.77
N GLY A 323 12.15 12.79 -8.60
CA GLY A 323 13.33 11.93 -8.46
C GLY A 323 14.25 12.43 -7.33
N GLU A 324 15.55 12.53 -7.58
CA GLU A 324 16.53 13.00 -6.59
C GLU A 324 16.58 14.53 -6.42
N ARG A 325 15.73 15.28 -7.13
CA ARG A 325 15.79 16.76 -7.15
C ARG A 325 14.70 17.34 -6.25
N GLU A 326 15.09 18.25 -5.37
CA GLU A 326 14.20 18.89 -4.40
C GLU A 326 14.22 20.42 -4.54
N SER A 327 13.08 21.05 -4.28
CA SER A 327 12.93 22.50 -4.32
C SER A 327 11.74 22.97 -3.50
N THR A 328 11.83 24.17 -2.92
CA THR A 328 10.63 24.88 -2.46
C THR A 328 9.78 25.30 -3.65
N ALA A 329 8.47 25.34 -3.49
CA ALA A 329 7.56 25.75 -4.55
C ALA A 329 6.72 26.97 -4.17
N SER A 330 6.44 27.79 -5.18
CA SER A 330 5.44 28.86 -5.11
C SER A 330 4.28 28.54 -6.03
N VAL A 331 3.08 28.91 -5.61
CA VAL A 331 1.88 28.76 -6.44
C VAL A 331 1.88 29.82 -7.55
N ARG A 332 1.84 29.39 -8.81
CA ARG A 332 1.73 30.30 -9.97
C ARG A 332 0.29 30.52 -10.41
N LYS A 333 -0.51 29.46 -10.45
CA LYS A 333 -1.95 29.50 -10.76
C LYS A 333 -2.69 28.41 -10.01
N ARG A 334 -3.96 28.64 -9.72
CA ARG A 334 -4.88 27.70 -9.09
C ARG A 334 -6.22 27.75 -9.80
N SER A 335 -6.87 26.60 -9.93
CA SER A 335 -8.24 26.50 -10.37
C SER A 335 -8.98 25.49 -9.48
N LYS A 336 -9.94 25.96 -8.70
CA LYS A 336 -10.78 25.11 -7.85
C LYS A 336 -11.63 24.13 -8.67
N GLN A 337 -11.96 24.51 -9.89
CA GLN A 337 -12.68 23.70 -10.87
C GLN A 337 -11.92 23.88 -12.19
N PRO A 338 -11.03 22.93 -12.55
CA PRO A 338 -11.16 21.48 -12.35
C PRO A 338 -10.33 20.84 -11.20
N ASP A 339 -10.02 21.55 -10.11
CA ASP A 339 -9.16 21.07 -9.01
C ASP A 339 -7.69 20.83 -9.46
N LEU A 340 -7.11 21.87 -10.07
CA LEU A 340 -5.72 21.85 -10.54
C LEU A 340 -4.95 23.07 -10.05
N ALA A 341 -3.65 22.88 -9.81
CA ALA A 341 -2.73 23.94 -9.47
C ALA A 341 -1.42 23.82 -10.27
N LEU A 342 -0.86 24.97 -10.65
CA LEU A 342 0.44 25.10 -11.28
C LEU A 342 1.42 25.71 -10.29
N LEU A 343 2.48 24.97 -10.00
CA LEU A 343 3.57 25.36 -9.12
C LEU A 343 4.79 25.78 -9.93
N ALA A 344 5.51 26.78 -9.44
CA ALA A 344 6.84 27.15 -9.90
C ALA A 344 7.89 26.68 -8.89
N THR A 345 8.94 26.04 -9.39
CA THR A 345 10.04 25.47 -8.60
C THR A 345 11.39 25.86 -9.22
N SER A 346 12.49 25.56 -8.53
CA SER A 346 13.85 25.68 -9.07
C SER A 346 14.34 24.41 -9.79
N LEU A 347 13.46 23.44 -10.06
CA LEU A 347 13.79 22.13 -10.66
C LEU A 347 14.04 22.22 -12.16
N LYS A 348 15.12 22.89 -12.56
CA LYS A 348 15.50 23.09 -13.96
C LYS A 348 16.07 21.83 -14.61
N ASN A 349 16.12 21.84 -15.95
CA ASN A 349 16.78 20.85 -16.80
C ASN A 349 16.24 19.42 -16.65
N GLY A 350 14.98 19.28 -16.21
CA GLY A 350 14.29 17.99 -16.19
C GLY A 350 13.51 17.77 -17.48
N GLU A 351 13.45 16.51 -17.93
CA GLU A 351 12.47 16.11 -18.94
C GLU A 351 11.06 16.29 -18.38
N SER A 352 10.14 16.80 -19.20
CA SER A 352 8.75 16.97 -18.81
C SER A 352 7.88 15.83 -19.32
N PHE A 353 6.70 15.66 -18.72
CA PHE A 353 5.62 14.90 -19.35
C PHE A 353 5.05 15.64 -20.56
N ILE A 354 4.37 14.89 -21.42
CA ILE A 354 3.56 15.37 -22.55
C ILE A 354 2.12 14.98 -22.29
N PHE A 355 1.19 15.90 -22.52
CA PHE A 355 -0.23 15.60 -22.45
C PHE A 355 -0.74 14.98 -23.74
N ASN A 356 -1.56 13.95 -23.59
CA ASN A 356 -2.44 13.47 -24.63
C ASN A 356 -3.81 14.07 -24.38
N GLU A 357 -4.26 14.98 -25.25
CA GLU A 357 -5.50 15.73 -25.06
C GLU A 357 -6.75 14.98 -25.52
N ALA A 358 -6.60 13.74 -26.00
CA ALA A 358 -7.71 12.94 -26.48
C ALA A 358 -8.78 12.76 -25.40
N TYR A 359 -10.03 12.84 -25.82
CA TYR A 359 -11.19 12.62 -24.97
C TYR A 359 -12.35 12.07 -25.79
N SER A 360 -12.20 10.83 -26.28
CA SER A 360 -13.20 10.10 -27.06
C SER A 360 -13.44 8.70 -26.49
N GLN A 361 -14.59 8.09 -26.85
CA GLN A 361 -14.96 6.75 -26.38
C GLN A 361 -13.94 5.67 -26.77
N ASP A 362 -13.15 5.89 -27.82
CA ASP A 362 -12.08 4.97 -28.27
C ASP A 362 -10.95 4.78 -27.25
N LEU A 363 -10.90 5.64 -26.22
CA LEU A 363 -9.97 5.51 -25.11
C LEU A 363 -10.36 4.40 -24.13
N ILE A 364 -11.64 4.02 -24.06
CA ILE A 364 -12.11 3.02 -23.10
C ILE A 364 -11.48 1.66 -23.40
N GLY A 365 -11.00 0.99 -22.35
CA GLY A 365 -10.29 -0.28 -22.44
C GLY A 365 -8.78 -0.14 -22.65
N ARG A 366 -8.26 1.05 -22.96
CA ARG A 366 -6.81 1.26 -23.04
C ARG A 366 -6.16 1.13 -21.67
N ASP A 367 -5.00 0.49 -21.65
CA ASP A 367 -4.16 0.39 -20.45
C ASP A 367 -3.71 1.77 -19.97
N VAL A 368 -3.77 1.94 -18.65
CA VAL A 368 -3.26 3.10 -17.96
C VAL A 368 -2.34 2.69 -16.81
N PHE A 369 -1.36 3.54 -16.57
CA PHE A 369 -0.40 3.42 -15.50
C PHE A 369 -0.48 4.67 -14.64
N VAL A 370 -0.65 4.51 -13.33
CA VAL A 370 -0.67 5.62 -12.39
C VAL A 370 0.60 5.57 -11.59
N ILE A 371 1.28 6.71 -11.51
CA ILE A 371 2.45 6.88 -10.65
C ILE A 371 2.14 7.98 -9.65
N GLY A 372 2.37 7.70 -8.39
CA GLY A 372 2.19 8.67 -7.33
C GLY A 372 3.15 8.45 -6.19
N ASN A 373 2.96 9.24 -5.15
CA ASN A 373 3.75 9.22 -3.94
C ASN A 373 2.81 9.09 -2.72
N PRO A 374 2.01 8.01 -2.64
CA PRO A 374 1.02 7.85 -1.59
C PRO A 374 1.71 7.86 -0.23
N TYR A 375 1.28 8.76 0.65
CA TYR A 375 1.87 8.93 2.00
C TYR A 375 3.39 9.19 2.03
N GLY A 376 3.96 9.73 0.94
CA GLY A 376 5.41 9.96 0.81
C GLY A 376 6.21 8.71 0.46
N LEU A 377 5.55 7.61 0.09
CA LEU A 377 6.16 6.44 -0.53
C LEU A 377 6.42 6.78 -2.00
N GLU A 378 7.62 7.27 -2.30
CA GLU A 378 7.93 7.78 -3.63
C GLU A 378 7.79 6.70 -4.70
N GLY A 379 7.05 7.00 -5.77
CA GLY A 379 6.98 6.12 -6.94
C GLY A 379 6.14 4.86 -6.77
N THR A 380 5.02 4.89 -6.05
CA THR A 380 4.05 3.79 -6.13
C THR A 380 3.46 3.73 -7.54
N PHE A 381 3.49 2.52 -8.12
CA PHE A 381 3.02 2.24 -9.47
C PHE A 381 1.79 1.35 -9.42
N SER A 382 0.71 1.76 -10.09
CA SER A 382 -0.48 0.92 -10.30
C SER A 382 -0.88 0.90 -11.77
N THR A 383 -1.58 -0.16 -12.17
CA THR A 383 -2.01 -0.40 -13.55
C THR A 383 -3.48 -0.76 -13.57
N GLY A 384 -4.16 -0.39 -14.66
CA GLY A 384 -5.54 -0.72 -14.94
C GLY A 384 -5.91 -0.30 -16.35
N VAL A 385 -7.18 -0.03 -16.58
CA VAL A 385 -7.71 0.45 -17.87
C VAL A 385 -8.57 1.69 -17.70
N ILE A 386 -8.73 2.46 -18.77
CA ILE A 386 -9.77 3.48 -18.86
C ILE A 386 -11.13 2.76 -18.85
N SER A 387 -11.90 2.96 -17.79
CA SER A 387 -13.19 2.31 -17.56
C SER A 387 -14.38 3.15 -18.05
N GLY A 388 -14.16 4.43 -18.33
CA GLY A 388 -15.20 5.32 -18.84
C GLY A 388 -14.76 6.78 -18.88
N LEU A 389 -15.51 7.58 -19.63
CA LEU A 389 -15.40 9.03 -19.63
C LEU A 389 -16.61 9.63 -18.93
N ARG A 390 -16.41 10.68 -18.13
CA ARG A 390 -17.44 11.32 -17.32
C ARG A 390 -17.29 12.83 -17.38
N GLU A 391 -18.39 13.53 -17.51
CA GLU A 391 -18.42 14.96 -17.27
C GLU A 391 -19.19 15.21 -15.97
N ILE A 392 -18.53 15.84 -15.00
CA ILE A 392 -19.11 16.11 -13.69
C ILE A 392 -18.91 17.60 -13.43
N ASP A 393 -20.01 18.32 -13.26
CA ASP A 393 -20.01 19.77 -13.08
C ASP A 393 -19.19 20.50 -14.15
N GLY A 394 -19.33 20.10 -15.43
CA GLY A 394 -18.62 20.71 -16.55
C GLY A 394 -17.11 20.44 -16.60
N VAL A 395 -16.59 19.53 -15.76
CA VAL A 395 -15.20 19.07 -15.78
C VAL A 395 -15.14 17.67 -16.37
N ARG A 396 -14.23 17.47 -17.32
CA ARG A 396 -13.98 16.16 -17.93
C ARG A 396 -13.09 15.29 -17.04
N TYR A 397 -13.58 14.10 -16.74
CA TYR A 397 -12.93 13.07 -15.95
C TYR A 397 -12.78 11.77 -16.72
N ILE A 398 -11.68 11.09 -16.47
CA ILE A 398 -11.38 9.74 -16.93
C ILE A 398 -11.58 8.82 -15.74
N GLN A 399 -12.55 7.91 -15.83
CA GLN A 399 -12.72 6.83 -14.87
C GLN A 399 -11.69 5.74 -15.19
N ILE A 400 -10.96 5.26 -14.19
CA ILE A 400 -9.92 4.24 -14.34
C ILE A 400 -10.15 3.09 -13.34
N SER A 401 -9.71 1.89 -13.71
CA SER A 401 -9.70 0.74 -12.79
C SER A 401 -8.39 0.63 -12.00
N ALA A 402 -7.36 1.40 -12.36
CA ALA A 402 -6.09 1.43 -11.64
C ALA A 402 -6.33 1.92 -10.21
N PRO A 403 -5.92 1.15 -9.18
CA PRO A 403 -6.10 1.57 -7.79
C PRO A 403 -5.39 2.89 -7.51
N ILE A 404 -6.12 3.85 -6.92
CA ILE A 404 -5.54 5.09 -6.38
C ILE A 404 -5.83 5.20 -4.89
N SER A 405 -4.90 5.81 -4.16
CA SER A 405 -5.01 6.04 -2.72
C SER A 405 -4.57 7.46 -2.37
N PRO A 406 -4.82 7.94 -1.13
CA PRO A 406 -4.35 9.26 -0.71
C PRO A 406 -2.84 9.44 -0.95
N GLY A 407 -2.52 10.51 -1.67
CA GLY A 407 -1.15 10.87 -2.09
C GLY A 407 -0.81 10.52 -3.54
N ASN A 408 -1.65 9.74 -4.24
CA ASN A 408 -1.63 9.70 -5.72
C ASN A 408 -2.28 10.94 -6.34
N SER A 409 -3.15 11.66 -5.59
CA SER A 409 -3.78 12.91 -6.06
C SER A 409 -2.74 13.87 -6.62
N GLY A 410 -2.94 14.31 -7.86
CA GLY A 410 -2.06 15.20 -8.60
C GLY A 410 -0.98 14.48 -9.42
N GLY A 411 -0.87 13.16 -9.30
CA GLY A 411 0.07 12.33 -10.06
C GLY A 411 -0.40 12.04 -11.49
N PRO A 412 0.51 11.65 -12.40
CA PRO A 412 0.18 11.36 -13.78
C PRO A 412 -0.57 10.02 -13.96
N VAL A 413 -1.56 10.03 -14.83
CA VAL A 413 -2.17 8.83 -15.43
C VAL A 413 -1.67 8.72 -16.87
N ILE A 414 -0.92 7.66 -17.15
CA ILE A 414 -0.02 7.52 -18.28
C ILE A 414 -0.48 6.40 -19.20
N LEU A 415 -0.45 6.62 -20.51
CA LEU A 415 -0.72 5.61 -21.54
C LEU A 415 0.56 4.82 -21.89
N GLN A 416 0.41 3.72 -22.63
CA GLN A 416 1.55 2.88 -23.04
C GLN A 416 2.62 3.62 -23.89
N ASP A 417 2.26 4.74 -24.51
CA ASP A 417 3.16 5.61 -25.28
C ASP A 417 3.92 6.64 -24.42
N GLY A 418 3.73 6.62 -23.10
CA GLY A 418 4.36 7.53 -22.14
C GLY A 418 3.69 8.90 -22.03
N THR A 419 2.61 9.15 -22.75
CA THR A 419 1.85 10.40 -22.65
C THR A 419 0.88 10.37 -21.47
N VAL A 420 0.60 11.53 -20.89
CA VAL A 420 -0.30 11.69 -19.75
C VAL A 420 -1.70 12.01 -20.27
N ILE A 421 -2.64 11.11 -20.03
CA ILE A 421 -4.06 11.26 -20.41
C ILE A 421 -4.88 11.93 -19.31
N GLY A 422 -4.40 11.91 -18.06
CA GLY A 422 -5.08 12.57 -16.95
C GLY A 422 -4.21 12.78 -15.70
N ILE A 423 -4.77 13.51 -14.74
CA ILE A 423 -4.18 13.83 -13.45
C ILE A 423 -5.04 13.14 -12.39
N ALA A 424 -4.47 12.18 -11.66
CA ALA A 424 -5.21 11.37 -10.70
C ALA A 424 -5.91 12.26 -9.66
N ALA A 425 -7.19 12.03 -9.42
CA ALA A 425 -8.03 12.86 -8.55
C ALA A 425 -9.01 12.00 -7.73
N MET A 426 -9.11 12.28 -6.43
CA MET A 426 -10.06 11.60 -5.55
C MET A 426 -11.42 12.32 -5.57
N VAL A 427 -12.29 11.94 -6.50
CA VAL A 427 -13.59 12.61 -6.70
C VAL A 427 -14.72 11.94 -5.91
N LEU A 428 -14.79 10.61 -5.93
CA LEU A 428 -15.87 9.84 -5.30
C LEU A 428 -15.33 8.94 -4.17
N LYS A 429 -15.91 9.09 -2.97
CA LYS A 429 -15.58 8.30 -1.77
C LYS A 429 -16.51 7.09 -1.57
N LYS A 430 -17.45 6.85 -2.49
CA LYS A 430 -18.48 5.80 -2.40
C LYS A 430 -18.44 4.94 -3.66
N GLY A 431 -18.52 3.62 -3.48
CA GLY A 431 -18.43 2.63 -4.56
C GLY A 431 -17.06 1.94 -4.61
N GLN A 432 -17.05 0.64 -4.91
CA GLN A 432 -15.83 -0.14 -5.10
C GLN A 432 -15.23 0.16 -6.49
N ASN A 433 -13.92 0.36 -6.56
CA ASN A 433 -13.15 0.53 -7.80
C ASN A 433 -13.61 1.70 -8.71
N LEU A 434 -14.11 2.79 -8.12
CA LEU A 434 -14.41 4.03 -8.84
C LEU A 434 -13.28 5.04 -8.64
N ASN A 435 -12.26 4.95 -9.48
CA ASN A 435 -11.12 5.86 -9.47
C ASN A 435 -11.22 6.85 -10.63
N PHE A 436 -10.78 8.09 -10.42
CA PHE A 436 -10.91 9.16 -11.41
C PHE A 436 -9.60 9.89 -11.62
N ALA A 437 -9.47 10.47 -12.81
CA ALA A 437 -8.45 11.43 -13.15
C ALA A 437 -9.09 12.60 -13.89
N ILE A 438 -8.67 13.82 -13.59
CA ILE A 438 -9.03 14.99 -14.38
C ILE A 438 -8.37 14.83 -15.75
N ALA A 439 -9.12 14.95 -16.84
CA ALA A 439 -8.56 14.80 -18.17
C ALA A 439 -7.44 15.83 -18.40
N SER A 440 -6.33 15.42 -19.00
CA SER A 440 -5.19 16.32 -19.26
C SER A 440 -5.59 17.54 -20.10
N SER A 441 -6.59 17.41 -20.97
CA SER A 441 -7.15 18.51 -21.76
C SER A 441 -7.78 19.62 -20.91
N GLU A 442 -8.20 19.33 -19.67
CA GLU A 442 -8.66 20.36 -18.72
C GLU A 442 -7.55 21.30 -18.25
N VAL A 443 -6.29 20.83 -18.24
CA VAL A 443 -5.13 21.68 -17.93
C VAL A 443 -5.01 22.84 -18.93
N ILE A 444 -5.39 22.58 -20.18
CA ILE A 444 -5.25 23.50 -21.31
C ILE A 444 -6.51 24.35 -21.44
N VAL A 445 -7.69 23.72 -21.42
CA VAL A 445 -8.98 24.42 -21.52
C VAL A 445 -9.19 25.41 -20.37
N SER A 446 -8.72 25.09 -19.16
CA SER A 446 -8.78 26.03 -18.02
C SER A 446 -7.79 27.20 -18.12
N GLY A 447 -6.90 27.22 -19.12
CA GLY A 447 -5.85 28.22 -19.25
C GLY A 447 -4.79 28.15 -18.13
N LEU A 448 -4.72 27.03 -17.40
CA LEU A 448 -3.78 26.84 -16.30
C LEU A 448 -2.34 26.78 -16.82
N PHE A 449 -2.11 26.09 -17.94
CA PHE A 449 -0.77 25.86 -18.49
C PHE A 449 -0.76 25.94 -20.03
N ASP A 450 0.36 26.41 -20.57
CA ASP A 450 0.60 26.49 -22.02
C ASP A 450 1.39 25.25 -22.48
N PRO A 451 0.79 24.33 -23.26
CA PRO A 451 1.45 23.09 -23.69
C PRO A 451 2.69 23.31 -24.55
N ALA A 452 2.86 24.49 -25.17
CA ALA A 452 4.08 24.83 -25.94
C ALA A 452 5.36 24.84 -25.07
N ARG A 453 5.20 24.84 -23.74
CA ARG A 453 6.30 24.83 -22.78
C ARG A 453 6.80 23.42 -22.41
N MET A 454 6.15 22.37 -22.88
CA MET A 454 6.59 21.00 -22.64
C MET A 454 7.77 20.65 -23.54
N GLN A 455 8.79 19.99 -22.97
CA GLN A 455 9.99 19.55 -23.68
C GLN A 455 10.16 18.04 -23.52
N SER A 456 9.47 17.25 -24.35
CA SER A 456 9.86 15.87 -24.67
C SER A 456 9.13 15.37 -25.94
N ARG A 457 9.78 14.47 -26.69
CA ARG A 457 9.22 13.85 -27.91
C ARG A 457 8.39 12.60 -27.53
N PRO A 458 7.29 12.27 -28.25
CA PRO A 458 6.54 11.03 -28.05
C PRO A 458 7.42 9.78 -28.21
N LEU A 459 7.13 8.70 -27.46
CA LEU A 459 7.96 7.49 -27.41
C LEU A 459 7.80 6.56 -28.63
N VAL A 460 7.01 6.92 -29.64
CA VAL A 460 6.79 6.11 -30.84
C VAL A 460 6.89 6.98 -32.09
N LYS A 461 7.85 6.68 -32.97
CA LYS A 461 7.65 6.89 -34.41
C LYS A 461 6.81 5.71 -34.87
N GLU A 462 5.60 5.96 -35.39
CA GLU A 462 4.95 4.93 -36.19
C GLU A 462 5.82 4.65 -37.42
N PRO A 463 5.94 3.38 -37.85
CA PRO A 463 6.66 3.00 -39.07
C PRO A 463 6.04 3.58 -40.33
#